data_AF-A0A7M4A165-F1
#
_entry.id   AF-A0A7M4A165-F1
#
_cell.length_a   1.000
_cell.length_b   1.000
_cell.length_c   1.000
_cell.angle_alpha   90.00
_cell.angle_beta   90.00
_cell.angle_gamma   90.00
#
_symmetry.space_group_name_H-M   'P 1'
#
loop_
_entity.id
_entity.type
_entity.pdbx_description
1 polymer ?
#
loop_
_entity_poly.entity_id
_entity_poly.type
_entity_poly.pdbx_seq_one_letter_code
_entity_poly.pdbx_strand_id
1 'polypeptide(L)'
;QQDKADQHQHSTAAGAVESARAVGASCLALTHYSNRIKSSKTAKDEASDVADGLPVVALNDNDRLVVDDLGSVHHLVWSGDGWSSLNIKPNR
;
A
#
# COMPACT_ATOMS: atom_id res chain seq x y z
N GLN A 1 7.92 -6.19 -14.54
CA GLN A 1 8.25 -5.03 -13.69
C GLN A 1 9.63 -5.19 -13.03
N GLN A 2 10.12 -6.42 -12.77
CA GLN A 2 11.45 -6.73 -12.20
C GLN A 2 12.62 -5.97 -12.85
N ASP A 3 12.82 -6.08 -14.17
CA ASP A 3 14.06 -5.65 -14.84
C ASP A 3 14.37 -4.14 -14.76
N LYS A 4 13.39 -3.30 -14.38
CA LYS A 4 13.58 -1.84 -14.26
C LYS A 4 13.69 -1.37 -12.80
N ALA A 5 13.21 -2.16 -11.84
CA ALA A 5 13.33 -1.84 -10.42
C ALA A 5 14.80 -1.92 -9.98
N ASP A 6 15.49 -2.99 -10.41
CA ASP A 6 16.90 -3.24 -10.10
C ASP A 6 17.83 -2.20 -10.75
N GLN A 7 17.50 -1.71 -11.95
CA GLN A 7 18.29 -0.68 -12.65
C GLN A 7 18.16 0.72 -12.01
N HIS A 8 17.15 0.95 -11.18
CA HIS A 8 16.89 2.24 -10.55
C HIS A 8 16.90 2.18 -9.01
N GLN A 9 17.36 1.07 -8.42
CA GLN A 9 17.38 0.86 -6.97
C GLN A 9 16.02 1.12 -6.29
N HIS A 10 14.93 0.78 -6.99
CA HIS A 10 13.59 0.88 -6.44
C HIS A 10 13.11 -0.51 -6.00
N SER A 11 12.34 -0.57 -4.90
CA SER A 11 11.68 -1.80 -4.50
C SER A 11 10.60 -2.19 -5.50
N THR A 12 10.52 -3.48 -5.81
CA THR A 12 9.31 -4.07 -6.42
C THR A 12 8.18 -4.12 -5.39
N ALA A 13 6.94 -4.32 -5.83
CA ALA A 13 5.80 -4.52 -4.93
C ALA A 13 6.03 -5.70 -3.96
N ALA A 14 6.57 -6.80 -4.47
CA ALA A 14 7.00 -7.94 -3.66
C ALA A 14 8.14 -7.60 -2.69
N GLY A 15 9.14 -6.84 -3.14
CA GLY A 15 10.24 -6.39 -2.27
C GLY A 15 9.76 -5.49 -1.12
N ALA A 16 8.73 -4.67 -1.36
CA ALA A 16 8.09 -3.87 -0.31
C ALA A 16 7.37 -4.76 0.73
N VAL A 17 6.68 -5.82 0.28
CA VAL A 17 6.06 -6.82 1.17
C VAL A 17 7.10 -7.53 2.02
N GLU A 18 8.17 -8.02 1.42
CA GLU A 18 9.25 -8.69 2.16
C GLU A 18 9.90 -7.77 3.20
N SER A 19 10.10 -6.50 2.84
CA SER A 19 10.62 -5.49 3.78
C SER A 19 9.67 -5.26 4.96
N ALA A 20 8.37 -5.15 4.69
CA ALA A 20 7.34 -4.97 5.73
C ALA A 20 7.28 -6.19 6.67
N ARG A 21 7.42 -7.40 6.14
CA ARG A 21 7.50 -8.62 6.95
C ARG A 21 8.74 -8.66 7.82
N ALA A 22 9.91 -8.34 7.25
CA ALA A 22 11.18 -8.37 7.97
C ALA A 22 11.19 -7.46 9.21
N VAL A 23 10.44 -6.36 9.18
CA VAL A 23 10.30 -5.43 10.31
C VAL A 23 9.09 -5.72 11.20
N GLY A 24 8.30 -6.76 10.90
CA GLY A 24 7.10 -7.12 11.66
C GLY A 24 5.98 -6.07 11.57
N ALA A 25 5.84 -5.39 10.43
CA ALA A 25 4.80 -4.38 10.25
C ALA A 25 3.40 -4.99 10.28
N SER A 26 2.45 -4.28 10.90
CA SER A 26 1.03 -4.67 10.93
C SER A 26 0.27 -4.31 9.65
N CYS A 27 0.79 -3.40 8.84
CA CYS A 27 0.23 -2.96 7.57
C CYS A 27 1.34 -2.42 6.66
N LEU A 28 1.19 -2.62 5.35
CA LEU A 28 2.02 -2.02 4.31
C LEU A 28 1.23 -0.94 3.56
N ALA A 29 1.73 0.29 3.59
CA ALA A 29 1.25 1.38 2.74
C ALA A 29 2.20 1.60 1.55
N LEU A 30 1.70 1.35 0.35
CA LEU A 30 2.43 1.62 -0.89
C LEU A 30 2.25 3.10 -1.28
N THR A 31 3.36 3.72 -1.66
CA THR A 31 3.44 5.10 -2.15
C THR A 31 4.64 5.25 -3.11
N HIS A 32 4.90 6.47 -3.57
CA HIS A 32 6.05 6.83 -4.40
C HIS A 32 6.19 5.94 -5.65
N TYR A 33 5.09 5.84 -6.42
CA TYR A 33 5.07 5.08 -7.66
C TYR A 33 5.90 5.77 -8.76
N SER A 34 6.50 4.97 -9.63
CA SER A 34 7.09 5.51 -10.86
C SER A 34 6.00 6.20 -11.69
N ASN A 35 6.30 7.33 -12.34
CA ASN A 35 5.39 8.02 -13.28
C ASN A 35 4.84 7.13 -14.40
N ARG A 36 5.46 5.96 -14.63
CA ARG A 36 5.01 4.95 -15.60
C ARG A 36 3.84 4.09 -15.07
N ILE A 37 3.69 3.99 -13.76
CA ILE A 37 2.60 3.28 -13.10
C ILE A 37 1.40 4.24 -13.06
N LYS A 38 0.43 3.99 -13.93
CA LYS A 38 -0.77 4.82 -14.06
C LYS A 38 -1.87 4.48 -13.07
N SER A 39 -1.68 3.43 -12.29
CA SER A 39 -2.70 2.91 -11.37
C SER A 39 -2.05 2.35 -10.11
N SER A 40 -2.32 3.00 -8.99
CA SER A 40 -1.98 2.54 -7.64
C SER A 40 -2.65 1.19 -7.32
N LYS A 41 -3.80 0.89 -7.96
CA LYS A 41 -4.49 -0.40 -7.87
C LYS A 41 -3.62 -1.56 -8.37
N THR A 42 -2.92 -1.42 -9.49
CA THR A 42 -2.09 -2.52 -10.02
C THR A 42 -0.96 -2.86 -9.04
N ALA A 43 -0.30 -1.85 -8.48
CA ALA A 43 0.74 -2.07 -7.47
C ALA A 43 0.18 -2.71 -6.19
N LYS A 44 -1.04 -2.31 -5.79
CA LYS A 44 -1.75 -2.92 -4.66
C LYS A 44 -2.03 -4.40 -4.91
N ASP A 45 -2.59 -4.74 -6.07
CA ASP A 45 -2.98 -6.10 -6.41
C ASP A 45 -1.72 -6.99 -6.42
N GLU A 46 -0.64 -6.56 -7.08
CA GLU A 46 0.65 -7.27 -7.09
C GLU A 46 1.23 -7.52 -5.68
N ALA A 47 1.17 -6.51 -4.80
CA ALA A 47 1.64 -6.68 -3.43
C ALA A 47 0.70 -7.58 -2.61
N SER A 48 -0.62 -7.45 -2.79
CA SER A 48 -1.61 -8.24 -2.05
C SER A 48 -1.51 -9.73 -2.37
N ASP A 49 -1.21 -10.08 -3.62
CA ASP A 49 -1.04 -11.47 -4.05
C ASP A 49 0.10 -12.19 -3.30
N VAL A 50 1.12 -11.45 -2.86
CA VAL A 50 2.28 -12.00 -2.14
C VAL A 50 2.29 -11.65 -0.65
N ALA A 51 1.31 -10.89 -0.17
CA ALA A 51 1.25 -10.33 1.19
C ALA A 51 0.94 -11.37 2.29
N ASP A 52 0.39 -12.54 1.94
CA ASP A 52 0.04 -13.63 2.87
C ASP A 52 -0.65 -13.13 4.14
N GLY A 53 -1.73 -12.37 3.97
CA GLY A 53 -2.52 -11.82 5.06
C GLY A 53 -2.03 -10.49 5.64
N LEU A 54 -0.83 -9.98 5.27
CA LEU A 54 -0.42 -8.62 5.61
C LEU A 54 -1.36 -7.60 4.91
N PRO A 55 -2.06 -6.72 5.65
CA PRO A 55 -2.91 -5.70 5.04
C PRO A 55 -2.10 -4.74 4.17
N VAL A 56 -2.47 -4.62 2.89
CA VAL A 56 -1.83 -3.71 1.94
C VAL A 56 -2.80 -2.60 1.52
N VAL A 57 -2.33 -1.36 1.61
CA VAL A 57 -3.03 -0.17 1.07
C VAL A 57 -2.16 0.53 0.03
N ALA A 58 -2.81 1.22 -0.90
CA ALA A 58 -2.15 1.98 -1.95
C ALA A 58 -2.64 3.41 -1.89
N LEU A 59 -1.75 4.34 -1.56
CA LEU A 59 -2.07 5.73 -1.29
C LEU A 59 -1.96 6.56 -2.56
N ASN A 60 -2.95 7.43 -2.80
CA ASN A 60 -2.88 8.47 -3.81
C ASN A 60 -2.63 9.83 -3.15
N ASP A 61 -2.31 10.84 -3.97
CA ASP A 61 -2.14 12.21 -3.49
C ASP A 61 -3.40 12.68 -2.76
N ASN A 62 -3.19 13.27 -1.57
CA ASN A 62 -4.22 13.75 -0.64
C ASN A 62 -5.01 12.67 0.13
N ASP A 63 -4.73 11.38 -0.09
CA ASP A 63 -5.24 10.33 0.80
C ASP A 63 -4.66 10.50 2.21
N ARG A 64 -5.39 10.01 3.22
CA ARG A 64 -4.92 9.96 4.60
C ARG A 64 -4.83 8.53 5.08
N LEU A 65 -3.78 8.24 5.84
CA LEU A 65 -3.65 7.02 6.62
C LEU A 65 -3.77 7.42 8.10
N VAL A 66 -4.81 6.94 8.76
CA VAL A 66 -5.08 7.24 10.18
C VAL A 66 -4.82 5.99 10.99
N VAL A 67 -3.96 6.10 12.00
CA VAL A 67 -3.77 5.04 13.00
C VAL A 67 -4.51 5.48 14.25
N ASP A 68 -5.45 4.67 14.72
CA ASP A 68 -6.20 4.95 15.94
C ASP A 68 -5.46 4.46 17.20
N ASP A 69 -6.00 4.80 18.37
CA ASP A 69 -5.42 4.46 19.68
C ASP A 69 -5.36 2.94 19.93
N LEU A 70 -6.10 2.14 19.15
CA LEU A 70 -6.08 0.68 19.19
C LEU A 70 -5.09 0.08 18.19
N GLY A 71 -4.39 0.93 17.42
CA GLY A 71 -3.44 0.52 16.39
C GLY A 71 -4.09 0.08 15.07
N SER A 72 -5.39 0.32 14.89
CA SER A 72 -6.06 0.01 13.62
C SER A 72 -5.73 1.08 12.59
N VAL A 73 -5.51 0.64 11.35
CA VAL A 73 -5.13 1.50 10.24
C VAL A 73 -6.32 1.74 9.32
N HIS A 74 -6.68 3.01 9.14
CA HIS A 74 -7.78 3.45 8.28
C HIS A 74 -7.23 4.24 7.10
N HIS A 75 -7.51 3.76 5.89
CA HIS A 75 -7.20 4.48 4.65
C HIS A 75 -8.40 5.31 4.20
N LEU A 76 -8.23 6.62 4.19
CA LEU A 76 -9.21 7.61 3.78
C LEU A 76 -8.84 8.17 2.39
N VAL A 77 -9.70 7.94 1.40
CA VAL A 77 -9.48 8.34 0.02
C VAL A 77 -10.08 9.72 -0.24
N TRP A 78 -9.28 10.60 -0.83
CA TRP A 78 -9.72 11.94 -1.22
C TRP A 78 -10.60 11.91 -2.47
N SER A 79 -11.78 12.54 -2.41
CA SER A 79 -12.72 12.65 -3.54
C SER A 79 -12.77 14.03 -4.20
N GLY A 80 -12.03 15.02 -3.68
CA GLY A 80 -12.07 16.42 -4.16
C GLY A 80 -12.85 17.37 -3.25
N ASP A 81 -13.81 16.86 -2.50
CA ASP A 81 -14.68 17.58 -1.58
C ASP A 81 -14.67 17.00 -0.15
N GLY A 82 -13.91 15.93 0.07
CA GLY A 82 -13.84 15.24 1.35
C GLY A 82 -13.07 13.94 1.27
N TRP A 83 -13.10 13.21 2.39
CA TRP A 83 -12.48 11.89 2.51
C TRP A 83 -13.53 10.82 2.73
N SER A 84 -13.36 9.68 2.07
CA SER A 84 -14.19 8.49 2.26
C SER A 84 -13.34 7.31 2.71
N SER A 85 -13.83 6.53 3.69
CA SER A 85 -13.09 5.36 4.18
C SER A 85 -13.14 4.22 3.17
N LEU A 86 -11.99 3.75 2.70
CA LEU A 86 -11.89 2.41 2.12
C LEU A 86 -11.89 1.42 3.28
N ASN A 87 -13.06 0.84 3.58
CA ASN A 87 -13.16 -0.20 4.61
C ASN A 87 -12.32 -1.41 4.22
N ILE A 88 -11.15 -1.55 4.82
CA ILE A 88 -10.44 -2.83 4.92
C ILE A 88 -11.22 -3.61 5.97
N LYS A 89 -12.10 -4.52 5.52
CA LYS A 89 -12.82 -5.37 6.47
C LYS A 89 -11.79 -6.15 7.30
N PRO A 90 -11.92 -6.21 8.64
CA PRO A 90 -11.11 -7.12 9.43
C PRO A 90 -11.36 -8.54 8.93
N ASN A 91 -10.30 -9.35 8.78
CA ASN A 91 -10.46 -10.79 8.58
C ASN A 91 -11.29 -11.34 9.75
N ARG A 92 -12.46 -11.90 9.42
CA ARG A 92 -13.28 -12.70 10.34
C ARG A 92 -12.97 -14.16 10.14
#